data_AF-A0A0D0BRD1-F1
#
_entry.id   AF-A0A0D0BRD1-F1
#
_cell.length_a   1.000
_cell.length_b   1.000
_cell.length_c   1.000
_cell.angle_alpha   90.00
_cell.angle_beta   90.00
_cell.angle_gamma   90.00
#
_symmetry.space_group_name_H-M   'P 1'
#
loop_
_entity.id
_entity.type
_entity.pdbx_description
1 polymer ?
#
loop_
_entity_poly.entity_id
_entity_poly.type
_entity_poly.pdbx_seq_one_letter_code
_entity_poly.pdbx_strand_id
1 'polypeptide(L)'
;MLPQVRSLVPNYIISQLNLLDVDHCACDPSNQGGCSCCAPLTTSICCNIHHPNTFHLFDSSFVPVPKLPNRSRLNKFKMGPKEYELCEALEDWREGKTCEIHGELNLIDIGPSLVMPDDILDCIMTCAHYLKIKSVDDLRCETHWSKTNQFGAEVIYVIHHIIHIPITPVVFTTTP
;
A
#
# COMPACT_ATOMS: atom_id res chain seq x y z
N MET A 1 6.59 44.69 17.48
CA MET A 1 7.86 44.32 16.83
C MET A 1 7.62 43.05 16.04
N LEU A 2 7.63 43.14 14.72
CA LEU A 2 7.47 42.03 13.78
C LEU A 2 8.62 42.16 12.76
N PRO A 3 9.46 41.13 12.58
CA PRO A 3 10.20 41.00 11.35
C PRO A 3 9.47 40.03 10.43
N GLN A 4 9.10 40.55 9.25
CA GLN A 4 8.73 39.72 8.11
C GLN A 4 9.97 39.01 7.59
N VAL A 5 9.93 37.68 7.51
CA VAL A 5 10.93 36.91 6.77
C VAL A 5 10.54 36.92 5.30
N ARG A 6 11.17 37.81 4.54
CA ARG A 6 11.09 37.79 3.07
C ARG A 6 11.87 36.59 2.56
N SER A 7 11.16 35.65 1.94
CA SER A 7 11.73 34.58 1.13
C SER A 7 12.59 35.20 0.02
N LEU A 8 13.91 35.01 0.10
CA LEU A 8 14.83 35.31 -1.00
C LEU A 8 14.89 34.05 -1.87
N VAL A 9 14.17 34.08 -2.98
CA VAL A 9 14.37 33.12 -4.08
C VAL A 9 15.75 33.41 -4.68
N PRO A 10 16.67 32.43 -4.73
CA PRO A 10 17.94 32.64 -5.43
C PRO A 10 17.65 32.80 -6.92
N ASN A 11 17.93 34.00 -7.44
CA ASN A 11 18.02 34.27 -8.87
C ASN A 11 19.10 33.37 -9.46
N TYR A 12 18.70 32.25 -10.08
CA TYR A 12 19.62 31.47 -10.90
C TYR A 12 19.82 32.23 -12.21
N ILE A 13 20.93 32.94 -12.29
CA ILE A 13 21.46 33.49 -13.54
C ILE A 13 21.76 32.29 -14.43
N ILE A 14 20.95 32.10 -15.48
CA ILE A 14 21.31 31.21 -16.59
C ILE A 14 22.51 31.87 -17.27
N SER A 15 23.71 31.44 -16.89
CA SER A 15 24.90 31.67 -17.68
C SER A 15 24.66 31.05 -19.05
N GLN A 16 24.78 31.86 -20.10
CA GLN A 16 24.99 31.36 -21.45
C GLN A 16 26.32 30.61 -21.48
N LEU A 17 26.29 29.35 -21.08
CA LEU A 17 27.36 28.39 -21.30
C LEU A 17 27.16 27.85 -22.72
N ASN A 18 28.20 28.05 -23.52
CA ASN A 18 28.33 27.49 -24.86
C ASN A 18 27.78 26.07 -24.91
N LEU A 19 26.82 25.86 -25.81
CA LEU A 19 26.47 24.56 -26.40
C LEU A 19 27.73 24.01 -27.08
N LEU A 20 28.67 23.48 -26.29
CA LEU A 20 29.53 22.41 -26.78
C LEU A 20 28.59 21.23 -26.90
N ASP A 21 28.25 20.93 -28.14
CA ASP A 21 27.58 19.72 -28.60
C ASP A 21 28.24 18.53 -27.90
N VAL A 22 27.62 18.07 -26.80
CA VAL A 22 28.06 16.85 -26.13
C VAL A 22 27.60 15.73 -27.04
N ASP A 23 28.50 15.34 -27.92
CA ASP A 23 28.27 14.32 -28.92
C ASP A 23 27.65 13.08 -28.26
N HIS A 24 26.38 12.83 -28.57
CA HIS A 24 25.60 11.71 -28.06
C HIS A 24 26.23 10.36 -28.44
N CYS A 25 27.19 10.35 -29.36
CA CYS A 25 28.02 9.20 -29.73
C CYS A 25 29.07 8.83 -28.66
N ALA A 26 29.39 9.72 -27.71
CA ALA A 26 30.39 9.45 -26.68
C ALA A 26 29.95 8.39 -25.64
N CYS A 27 28.65 8.15 -25.50
CA CYS A 27 28.10 7.20 -24.53
C CYS A 27 28.25 5.73 -24.96
N ASP A 28 28.34 5.45 -26.26
CA ASP A 28 28.57 4.11 -26.78
C ASP A 28 29.44 4.19 -28.05
N PRO A 29 30.78 4.03 -27.92
CA PRO A 29 31.69 4.08 -29.05
C PRO A 29 31.47 2.98 -30.10
N SER A 30 30.69 1.95 -29.77
CA SER A 30 30.36 0.83 -30.66
C SER A 30 29.19 1.18 -31.59
N ASN A 31 28.41 2.20 -31.23
CA ASN A 31 27.27 2.67 -32.01
C ASN A 31 27.50 4.12 -32.46
N GLN A 32 27.73 4.28 -33.76
CA GLN A 32 27.96 5.58 -34.40
C GLN A 32 26.81 6.59 -34.21
N GLY A 33 25.62 6.13 -33.79
CA GLY A 33 24.46 6.98 -33.52
C GLY A 33 24.17 7.22 -32.04
N GLY A 34 25.03 6.78 -31.11
CA GLY A 34 24.77 6.86 -29.66
C GLY A 34 23.77 5.82 -29.14
N CYS A 35 23.76 5.59 -27.84
CA CYS A 35 22.84 4.62 -27.24
C CYS A 35 21.38 5.13 -27.25
N SER A 36 20.41 4.25 -27.03
CA SER A 36 18.97 4.61 -27.02
C SER A 36 18.58 5.66 -25.98
N CYS A 37 19.43 5.90 -24.98
CA CYS A 37 19.24 6.96 -23.99
C CYS A 37 19.74 8.32 -24.49
N CYS A 38 20.87 8.35 -25.22
CA CYS A 38 21.52 9.57 -25.69
C CYS A 38 21.01 10.02 -27.07
N ALA A 39 20.53 9.09 -27.89
CA ALA A 39 19.82 9.34 -29.13
C ALA A 39 18.49 8.58 -29.14
N PRO A 40 17.45 9.12 -28.48
CA PRO A 40 16.14 8.51 -28.49
C PRO A 40 15.61 8.36 -29.92
N LEU A 41 15.01 7.20 -30.20
CA LEU A 41 14.34 6.95 -31.47
C LEU A 41 13.29 8.04 -31.69
N THR A 42 13.35 8.69 -32.86
CA THR A 42 12.33 9.65 -33.25
C THR A 42 11.01 8.92 -33.44
N THR A 43 9.98 9.32 -32.68
CA THR A 43 8.66 8.74 -32.82
C THR A 43 7.98 9.34 -34.06
N SER A 44 7.37 8.50 -34.89
CA SER A 44 6.54 8.95 -36.02
C SER A 44 5.17 9.47 -35.59
N ILE A 45 4.83 9.28 -34.31
CA ILE A 45 3.57 9.67 -33.69
C ILE A 45 3.88 10.82 -32.72
N CYS A 46 3.31 12.00 -33.00
CA CYS A 46 3.50 13.20 -32.20
C CYS A 46 2.69 13.19 -30.89
N CYS A 47 1.36 13.20 -30.97
CA CYS A 47 0.46 13.19 -29.81
C CYS A 47 -0.96 12.77 -30.22
N ASN A 48 -1.82 12.57 -29.23
CA ASN A 48 -3.22 12.21 -29.41
C ASN A 48 -4.06 13.30 -30.11
N ILE A 49 -3.58 14.53 -30.18
CA ILE A 49 -4.23 15.62 -30.92
C ILE A 49 -3.99 15.46 -32.44
N HIS A 50 -2.76 15.17 -32.84
CA HIS A 50 -2.38 15.08 -34.25
C HIS A 50 -2.66 13.70 -34.85
N HIS A 51 -2.63 12.65 -34.02
CA HIS A 51 -2.87 11.28 -34.45
C HIS A 51 -3.93 10.60 -33.57
N PRO A 52 -5.16 11.13 -33.47
CA PRO A 52 -6.17 10.59 -32.56
C PRO A 52 -6.41 9.09 -32.76
N ASN A 53 -6.32 8.61 -34.00
CA ASN A 53 -6.54 7.21 -34.33
C ASN A 53 -5.42 6.24 -33.88
N THR A 54 -4.21 6.74 -33.59
CA THR A 54 -3.12 5.87 -33.08
C THR A 54 -3.19 5.69 -31.57
N PHE A 55 -4.05 6.46 -30.87
CA PHE A 55 -4.16 6.42 -29.41
C PHE A 55 -5.39 5.64 -28.90
N HIS A 56 -6.23 5.08 -29.78
CA HIS A 56 -7.34 4.19 -29.39
C HIS A 56 -6.88 2.99 -28.54
N LEU A 57 -5.62 2.55 -28.69
CA LEU A 57 -5.04 1.49 -27.85
C LEU A 57 -4.89 1.90 -26.38
N PHE A 58 -4.88 3.20 -26.09
CA PHE A 58 -4.83 3.76 -24.73
C PHE A 58 -6.21 4.16 -24.22
N ASP A 59 -7.27 4.03 -25.03
CA ASP A 59 -8.63 4.22 -24.57
C ASP A 59 -9.02 3.05 -23.67
N SER A 60 -8.82 3.26 -22.38
CA SER A 60 -9.28 2.33 -21.35
C SER A 60 -10.80 2.40 -21.26
N SER A 61 -11.48 1.31 -21.61
CA SER A 61 -12.87 1.13 -21.22
C SER A 61 -12.91 1.01 -19.70
N PHE A 62 -13.29 2.08 -19.01
CA PHE A 62 -13.49 2.06 -17.57
C PHE A 62 -14.62 1.08 -17.24
N VAL A 63 -14.27 -0.15 -16.85
CA VAL A 63 -15.21 -1.03 -16.17
C VAL A 63 -15.30 -0.51 -14.73
N PRO A 64 -16.47 -0.04 -14.26
CA PRO A 64 -16.61 0.39 -12.88
C PRO A 64 -16.29 -0.80 -11.97
N VAL A 65 -15.21 -0.68 -11.20
CA VAL A 65 -14.88 -1.70 -10.20
C VAL A 65 -16.00 -1.69 -9.16
N PRO A 66 -16.58 -2.85 -8.81
CA PRO A 66 -17.56 -2.93 -7.72
C PRO A 66 -16.98 -2.28 -6.47
N LYS A 67 -17.70 -1.30 -5.91
CA LYS A 67 -17.25 -0.62 -4.68
C LYS A 67 -17.23 -1.65 -3.56
N LEU A 68 -16.06 -1.84 -2.94
CA LEU A 68 -16.01 -2.59 -1.69
C LEU A 68 -16.86 -1.87 -0.63
N PRO A 69 -17.48 -2.63 0.30
CA PRO A 69 -18.13 -2.04 1.46
C PRO A 69 -17.18 -1.08 2.18
N ASN A 70 -17.71 0.07 2.64
CA ASN A 70 -16.90 0.98 3.42
C ASN A 70 -16.56 0.36 4.78
N ARG A 71 -15.32 0.58 5.22
CA ARG A 71 -14.85 0.24 6.56
C ARG A 71 -15.70 0.92 7.64
N SER A 72 -15.84 0.28 8.78
CA SER A 72 -16.48 0.85 9.95
C SER A 72 -15.71 2.10 10.42
N ARG A 73 -16.42 3.19 10.72
CA ARG A 73 -15.83 4.40 11.31
C ARG A 73 -15.70 4.20 12.82
N LEU A 74 -14.57 3.65 13.25
CA LEU A 74 -14.29 3.34 14.65
C LEU A 74 -13.49 4.48 15.30
N ASN A 75 -13.80 4.76 16.57
CA ASN A 75 -13.06 5.75 17.35
C ASN A 75 -11.76 5.13 17.87
N LYS A 76 -10.80 5.98 18.25
CA LYS A 76 -9.65 5.53 19.03
C LYS A 76 -10.13 5.01 20.37
N PHE A 77 -9.59 3.88 20.80
CA PHE A 77 -9.86 3.28 22.08
C PHE A 77 -8.59 3.29 22.95
N LYS A 78 -8.75 3.01 24.24
CA LYS A 78 -7.64 2.84 25.17
C LYS A 78 -7.38 1.34 25.32
N MET A 79 -6.14 0.90 25.10
CA MET A 79 -5.76 -0.50 25.30
C MET A 79 -6.01 -0.95 26.74
N GLY A 80 -6.76 -2.03 26.88
CA GLY A 80 -6.91 -2.80 28.11
C GLY A 80 -6.04 -4.05 28.09
N PRO A 81 -6.09 -4.87 29.15
CA PRO A 81 -5.22 -6.05 29.29
C PRO A 81 -5.32 -7.04 28.13
N LYS A 82 -6.54 -7.31 27.65
CA LYS A 82 -6.77 -8.22 26.52
C LYS A 82 -6.27 -7.65 25.21
N GLU A 83 -6.34 -6.34 25.02
CA GLU A 83 -5.82 -5.71 23.82
C GLU A 83 -4.29 -5.69 23.82
N TYR A 84 -3.63 -5.56 24.97
CA TYR A 84 -2.18 -5.76 25.04
C TYR A 84 -1.78 -7.20 24.71
N GLU A 85 -2.48 -8.19 25.29
CA GLU A 85 -2.25 -9.61 25.01
C GLU A 85 -2.46 -9.93 23.52
N LEU A 86 -3.51 -9.39 22.90
CA LEU A 86 -3.74 -9.56 21.47
C LEU A 86 -2.67 -8.88 20.62
N CYS A 87 -2.22 -7.69 21.00
CA CYS A 87 -1.16 -6.99 20.29
C CYS A 87 0.13 -7.81 20.31
N GLU A 88 0.55 -8.29 21.48
CA GLU A 88 1.74 -9.13 21.65
C GLU A 88 1.64 -10.43 20.83
N ALA A 89 0.51 -11.13 20.89
CA ALA A 89 0.31 -12.36 20.13
C ALA A 89 0.33 -12.14 18.60
N LEU A 90 -0.20 -11.01 18.12
CA LEU A 90 -0.15 -10.66 16.69
C LEU A 90 1.25 -10.22 16.26
N GLU A 91 2.00 -9.54 17.13
CA GLU A 91 3.41 -9.19 16.95
C GLU A 91 4.27 -10.45 16.79
N ASP A 92 4.20 -11.38 17.75
CA ASP A 92 4.89 -12.66 17.70
C ASP A 92 4.53 -13.46 16.44
N TRP A 93 3.24 -13.48 16.11
CA TRP A 93 2.76 -14.15 14.91
C TRP A 93 3.36 -13.53 13.63
N ARG A 94 3.39 -12.20 13.49
CA ARG A 94 3.91 -11.55 12.28
C ARG A 94 5.43 -11.66 12.16
N GLU A 95 6.17 -11.66 13.28
CA GLU A 95 7.60 -11.93 13.29
C GLU A 95 7.90 -13.37 12.86
N GLY A 96 7.23 -14.34 13.48
CA GLY A 96 7.36 -15.75 13.14
C GLY A 96 7.03 -16.02 11.67
N LYS A 97 5.94 -15.43 11.17
CA LYS A 97 5.52 -15.59 9.77
C LYS A 97 6.49 -14.93 8.79
N THR A 98 7.11 -13.81 9.17
CA THR A 98 8.13 -13.15 8.36
C THR A 98 9.39 -13.99 8.26
N CYS A 99 9.85 -14.55 9.39
CA CYS A 99 10.96 -15.49 9.41
C CYS A 99 10.67 -16.75 8.57
N GLU A 100 9.45 -17.31 8.68
CA GLU A 100 9.04 -18.50 7.93
C GLU A 100 9.07 -18.29 6.40
N ILE A 101 8.55 -17.15 5.91
CA ILE A 101 8.36 -16.92 4.47
C ILE A 101 9.57 -16.26 3.82
N HIS A 102 10.17 -15.30 4.53
CA HIS A 102 11.22 -14.44 3.99
C HIS A 102 12.59 -14.76 4.58
N GLY A 103 12.67 -15.58 5.63
CA GLY A 103 13.92 -15.90 6.31
C GLY A 103 14.33 -14.84 7.34
N GLU A 104 15.20 -15.25 8.25
CA GLU A 104 15.65 -14.46 9.39
C GLU A 104 16.34 -13.14 8.98
N LEU A 105 17.13 -13.14 7.90
CA LEU A 105 17.79 -11.92 7.43
C LEU A 105 16.80 -10.82 7.05
N ASN A 106 15.69 -11.16 6.38
CA ASN A 106 14.67 -10.19 6.02
C ASN A 106 13.90 -9.68 7.25
N LEU A 107 13.71 -10.53 8.28
CA LEU A 107 13.14 -10.08 9.55
C LEU A 107 14.06 -9.05 10.24
N ILE A 108 15.38 -9.25 10.20
CA ILE A 108 16.34 -8.31 10.81
C ILE A 108 16.45 -7.00 10.01
N ASP A 109 16.55 -7.08 8.69
CA ASP A 109 16.83 -5.92 7.83
C ASP A 109 15.59 -5.07 7.54
N ILE A 110 14.41 -5.69 7.41
CA ILE A 110 13.16 -5.03 7.00
C ILE A 110 12.12 -5.06 8.14
N GLY A 111 12.02 -6.18 8.84
CA GLY A 111 11.06 -6.35 9.93
C GLY A 111 9.75 -7.03 9.54
N PRO A 112 8.86 -7.23 10.52
CA PRO A 112 7.62 -8.00 10.36
C PRO A 112 6.57 -7.31 9.48
N SER A 113 6.75 -6.03 9.18
CA SER A 113 5.91 -5.23 8.29
C SER A 113 5.82 -5.83 6.87
N LEU A 114 6.80 -6.65 6.48
CA LEU A 114 6.81 -7.38 5.21
C LEU A 114 5.64 -8.35 5.09
N VAL A 115 5.21 -8.97 6.21
CA VAL A 115 4.00 -9.81 6.26
C VAL A 115 2.77 -8.97 6.56
N MET A 116 2.78 -8.22 7.67
CA MET A 116 1.64 -7.42 8.12
C MET A 116 2.12 -6.01 8.50
N PRO A 117 1.81 -4.99 7.68
CA PRO A 117 2.13 -3.61 7.98
C PRO A 117 1.50 -3.12 9.30
N ASP A 118 2.13 -2.14 9.95
CA ASP A 118 1.69 -1.59 11.24
C ASP A 118 0.28 -0.99 11.18
N ASP A 119 -0.07 -0.32 10.09
CA ASP A 119 -1.40 0.29 9.90
C ASP A 119 -2.50 -0.77 9.79
N ILE A 120 -2.19 -1.94 9.23
CA ILE A 120 -3.09 -3.10 9.21
C ILE A 120 -3.23 -3.68 10.61
N LEU A 121 -2.14 -3.82 11.36
CA LEU A 121 -2.17 -4.28 12.75
C LEU A 121 -3.03 -3.35 13.63
N ASP A 122 -2.82 -2.03 13.56
CA ASP A 122 -3.62 -1.02 14.27
C ASP A 122 -5.11 -1.09 13.91
N CYS A 123 -5.41 -1.34 12.62
CA CYS A 123 -6.77 -1.50 12.14
C CYS A 123 -7.41 -2.77 12.72
N ILE A 124 -6.68 -3.90 12.74
CA ILE A 124 -7.11 -5.15 13.35
C ILE A 124 -7.39 -4.93 14.84
N MET A 125 -6.46 -4.30 15.57
CA MET A 125 -6.61 -4.02 17.00
C MET A 125 -7.87 -3.20 17.29
N THR A 126 -8.10 -2.14 16.51
CA THR A 126 -9.29 -1.31 16.63
C THR A 126 -10.57 -2.09 16.33
N CYS A 127 -10.58 -2.88 15.26
CA CYS A 127 -11.75 -3.64 14.87
C CYS A 127 -12.06 -4.80 15.84
N ALA A 128 -11.03 -5.44 16.38
CA ALA A 128 -11.14 -6.52 17.36
C ALA A 128 -11.71 -5.99 18.68
N HIS A 129 -11.27 -4.82 19.15
CA HIS A 129 -11.83 -4.14 20.33
C HIS A 129 -13.34 -3.92 20.21
N TYR A 130 -13.81 -3.49 19.04
CA TYR A 130 -15.24 -3.29 18.75
C TYR A 130 -15.98 -4.55 18.27
N LEU A 131 -15.34 -5.73 18.33
CA LEU A 131 -15.90 -7.02 17.91
C LEU A 131 -16.43 -7.03 16.46
N LYS A 132 -15.78 -6.25 15.58
CA LYS A 132 -16.14 -6.12 14.17
C LYS A 132 -15.62 -7.25 13.30
N ILE A 133 -14.49 -7.85 13.68
CA ILE A 133 -13.88 -8.95 12.94
C ILE A 133 -14.31 -10.26 13.59
N LYS A 134 -15.21 -11.01 12.93
CA LYS A 134 -15.63 -12.35 13.38
C LYS A 134 -15.18 -13.44 12.42
N SER A 135 -14.99 -13.07 11.16
CA SER A 135 -14.63 -13.96 10.06
C SER A 135 -13.50 -13.36 9.22
N VAL A 136 -12.91 -14.20 8.35
CA VAL A 136 -11.92 -13.75 7.36
C VAL A 136 -12.51 -12.72 6.40
N ASP A 137 -13.80 -12.81 6.10
CA ASP A 137 -14.49 -11.83 5.26
C ASP A 137 -14.61 -10.47 5.95
N ASP A 138 -14.90 -10.45 7.25
CA ASP A 138 -14.90 -9.20 8.04
C ASP A 138 -13.50 -8.59 8.09
N LEU A 139 -12.47 -9.42 8.32
CA LEU A 139 -11.07 -8.98 8.30
C LEU A 139 -10.73 -8.34 6.95
N ARG A 140 -11.12 -8.96 5.84
CA ARG A 140 -10.88 -8.44 4.49
C ARG A 140 -11.61 -7.11 4.27
N CYS A 141 -12.87 -7.02 4.69
CA CYS A 141 -13.69 -5.83 4.55
C CYS A 141 -13.19 -4.66 5.40
N GLU A 142 -12.75 -4.90 6.63
CA GLU A 142 -12.35 -3.83 7.54
C GLU A 142 -10.90 -3.36 7.30
N THR A 143 -9.99 -4.25 6.90
CA THR A 143 -8.57 -3.91 6.75
C THR A 143 -8.15 -3.64 5.30
N HIS A 144 -8.88 -4.17 4.33
CA HIS A 144 -8.47 -4.34 2.92
C HIS A 144 -7.04 -4.90 2.76
N TRP A 145 -6.57 -5.68 3.73
CA TRP A 145 -5.23 -6.22 3.68
C TRP A 145 -5.13 -7.25 2.54
N SER A 146 -4.21 -7.02 1.62
CA SER A 146 -4.06 -7.84 0.39
C SER A 146 -3.76 -9.31 0.69
N LYS A 147 -3.13 -9.61 1.82
CA LYS A 147 -2.77 -10.97 2.25
C LYS A 147 -3.85 -11.66 3.09
N THR A 148 -5.04 -11.07 3.22
CA THR A 148 -6.15 -11.69 3.98
C THR A 148 -6.51 -13.09 3.46
N ASN A 149 -6.45 -13.33 2.15
CA ASN A 149 -6.73 -14.65 1.60
C ASN A 149 -5.66 -15.69 1.97
N GLN A 150 -4.44 -15.25 2.25
CA GLN A 150 -3.31 -16.12 2.56
C GLN A 150 -3.21 -16.40 4.07
N PHE A 151 -3.33 -15.36 4.89
CA PHE A 151 -3.07 -15.44 6.34
C PHE A 151 -4.29 -15.15 7.21
N GLY A 152 -5.42 -14.75 6.61
CA GLY A 152 -6.57 -14.29 7.37
C GLY A 152 -7.12 -15.34 8.33
N ALA A 153 -7.08 -16.63 7.98
CA ALA A 153 -7.54 -17.69 8.87
C ALA A 153 -6.67 -17.82 10.14
N GLU A 154 -5.35 -17.71 10.02
CA GLU A 154 -4.42 -17.74 11.15
C GLU A 154 -4.61 -16.51 12.05
N VAL A 155 -4.71 -15.32 11.46
CA VAL A 155 -4.94 -14.07 12.20
C VAL A 155 -6.28 -14.11 12.94
N ILE A 156 -7.34 -14.61 12.29
CA ILE A 156 -8.65 -14.82 12.93
C ILE A 156 -8.52 -15.79 14.10
N TYR A 157 -7.77 -16.88 13.96
CA TYR A 157 -7.53 -17.81 15.06
C TYR A 157 -6.85 -17.13 16.26
N VAL A 158 -5.82 -16.32 16.04
CA VAL A 158 -5.15 -15.55 17.11
C VAL A 158 -6.14 -14.60 17.80
N ILE A 159 -6.96 -13.87 17.03
CA ILE A 159 -7.97 -12.95 17.58
C ILE A 159 -8.97 -13.68 18.47
N HIS A 160 -9.57 -14.79 17.99
CA HIS A 160 -10.59 -15.52 18.73
C HIS A 160 -10.05 -16.26 19.96
N HIS A 161 -8.76 -16.58 19.97
CA HIS A 161 -8.12 -17.20 21.12
C HIS A 161 -8.10 -16.27 22.35
N ILE A 162 -7.99 -14.96 22.12
CA ILE A 162 -7.83 -13.94 23.18
C ILE A 162 -9.15 -13.19 23.41
N ILE A 163 -9.81 -12.79 22.32
CA ILE A 163 -11.08 -12.08 22.33
C ILE A 163 -12.21 -13.05 22.00
N HIS A 164 -12.84 -13.58 23.04
CA HIS A 164 -14.02 -14.42 22.89
C HIS A 164 -15.20 -13.62 22.31
N ILE A 165 -15.67 -14.03 21.14
CA ILE A 165 -16.87 -13.46 20.54
C ILE A 165 -18.10 -14.18 21.09
N PRO A 166 -19.06 -13.47 21.70
CA PRO A 166 -20.29 -14.10 22.15
C PRO A 166 -21.08 -14.58 20.93
N ILE A 167 -21.27 -15.90 20.84
CA ILE A 167 -22.18 -16.52 19.87
C ILE A 167 -23.58 -16.10 20.26
N THR A 168 -24.21 -15.24 19.46
CA THR A 168 -25.63 -14.91 19.64
C THR A 168 -26.45 -16.05 19.04
N PRO A 169 -27.22 -16.81 19.83
CA PRO A 169 -28.07 -17.85 19.28
C PRO A 169 -29.15 -17.22 18.39
N VAL A 170 -29.26 -17.71 17.15
CA VAL A 170 -30.30 -17.28 16.21
C VAL A 170 -31.64 -17.77 16.74
N VAL A 171 -32.45 -16.88 17.30
CA VAL A 171 -33.83 -17.17 17.66
C VAL A 171 -34.64 -17.15 16.37
N PHE A 172 -34.92 -18.32 15.82
CA PHE A 172 -35.89 -18.47 14.75
C PHE A 172 -37.29 -18.40 15.35
N THR A 173 -37.94 -17.24 15.28
CA THR A 173 -39.34 -17.09 15.64
C THR A 173 -40.21 -17.57 14.48
N THR A 174 -40.66 -18.82 14.53
CA THR A 174 -41.73 -19.30 13.65
C THR A 174 -43.03 -18.60 14.06
N THR A 175 -43.56 -17.74 13.20
CA THR A 175 -44.86 -17.07 13.41
C THR A 175 -45.98 -17.99 12.89
N PRO A 176 -47.11 -18.13 13.60
CA PRO A 176 -48.18 -19.09 13.27
C PRO A 176 -49.02 -18.68 12.05
#